data_AF-A0AAD6Y963-F1
#
_entry.id   AF-A0AAD6Y963-F1
#
_cell.length_a   1.000
_cell.length_b   1.000
_cell.length_c   1.000
_cell.angle_alpha   90.00
_cell.angle_beta   90.00
_cell.angle_gamma   90.00
#
_symmetry.space_group_name_H-M   'P 1'
#
loop_
_entity.id
_entity.type
_entity.pdbx_description
1 polymer ?
#
loop_
_entity_poly.entity_id
_entity_poly.type
_entity_poly.pdbx_seq_one_letter_code
_entity_poly.pdbx_strand_id
1 'polypeptide(L)' 'LTNNGSAARCLRANHAAMTIGDGLNMTLRLQDPLHSNHATCLCDACEADRTSCGCSDPRTCAAKAASRLEQILPRWVP' A
#
# COMPACT_ATOMS: atom_id res chain seq x y z
N LEU A 1 16.93 -6.59 5.49
CA LEU A 1 16.03 -5.48 5.10
C LEU A 1 14.70 -5.64 5.84
N THR A 2 14.48 -4.81 6.85
CA THR A 2 13.54 -5.03 7.96
C THR A 2 12.07 -4.88 7.56
N ASN A 3 11.25 -5.88 7.92
CA ASN A 3 9.78 -5.86 7.78
C ASN A 3 9.07 -4.95 8.82
N ASN A 4 9.85 -4.09 9.50
CA ASN A 4 9.42 -3.23 10.61
C ASN A 4 9.49 -1.73 10.29
N GLY A 5 9.70 -1.35 9.01
CA GLY A 5 9.62 0.04 8.59
C GLY A 5 8.22 0.63 8.86
N SER A 6 8.14 1.95 9.01
CA SER A 6 6.90 2.69 9.29
C SER A 6 5.74 2.29 8.37
N ALA A 7 6.00 2.13 7.07
CA ALA A 7 5.02 1.69 6.09
C ALA A 7 4.55 0.24 6.29
N ALA A 8 5.43 -0.70 6.65
CA ALA A 8 5.04 -2.09 6.91
C ALA A 8 4.22 -2.22 8.21
N ARG A 9 4.45 -1.33 9.18
CA ARG A 9 3.59 -1.19 10.36
C ARG A 9 2.25 -0.57 9.98
N CYS A 10 2.25 0.50 9.18
CA CYS A 10 1.04 1.18 8.73
C CYS A 10 0.12 0.25 7.91
N LEU A 11 0.69 -0.53 7.00
CA LEU A 11 -0.06 -1.55 6.23
C LEU A 11 -0.85 -2.50 7.13
N ARG A 12 -0.28 -2.92 8.26
CA ARG A 12 -0.94 -3.83 9.20
C ARG A 12 -1.92 -3.09 10.14
N ALA A 13 -1.53 -1.95 10.67
CA ALA A 13 -2.27 -1.25 11.72
C ALA A 13 -3.40 -0.37 11.17
N ASN A 14 -3.16 0.32 10.06
CA ASN A 14 -4.06 1.34 9.52
C ASN A 14 -4.82 0.82 8.30
N HIS A 15 -4.17 0.06 7.42
CA HIS A 15 -4.81 -0.51 6.22
C HIS A 15 -5.32 -1.94 6.44
N ALA A 16 -5.05 -2.54 7.61
CA ALA A 16 -5.43 -3.93 7.93
C ALA A 16 -5.03 -4.97 6.86
N ALA A 17 -3.93 -4.73 6.13
CA ALA A 17 -3.47 -5.62 5.06
C ALA A 17 -2.82 -6.87 5.66
N MET A 18 -3.54 -8.00 5.61
CA MET A 18 -3.13 -9.28 6.22
C MET A 18 -2.88 -10.38 5.17
N THR A 19 -3.44 -10.24 3.97
CA THR A 19 -3.38 -11.22 2.90
C THR A 19 -2.63 -10.70 1.67
N ILE A 20 -2.29 -11.61 0.76
CA ILE A 20 -1.75 -11.24 -0.57
C ILE A 20 -2.78 -10.43 -1.35
N GLY A 21 -4.08 -10.76 -1.22
CA GLY A 21 -5.18 -10.00 -1.82
C GLY A 21 -5.22 -8.55 -1.33
N ASP A 22 -5.06 -8.32 -0.03
CA ASP A 22 -5.00 -6.96 0.52
C ASP A 22 -3.79 -6.19 -0.01
N GLY A 23 -2.64 -6.88 -0.10
CA GLY A 23 -1.45 -6.33 -0.73
C GLY A 23 -1.70 -5.90 -2.17
N LEU A 24 -2.37 -6.74 -2.97
CA LEU A 24 -2.70 -6.45 -4.36
C LEU A 24 -3.64 -5.24 -4.45
N ASN A 25 -4.68 -5.21 -3.61
CA ASN A 25 -5.61 -4.08 -3.55
C ASN A 25 -4.89 -2.75 -3.26
N MET A 26 -3.89 -2.77 -2.37
CA MET A 26 -3.09 -1.58 -2.10
C MET A 26 -2.32 -1.08 -3.33
N THR A 27 -1.92 -1.99 -4.23
CA THR A 27 -1.17 -1.63 -5.45
C THR A 27 -2.05 -1.19 -6.62
N LEU A 28 -3.36 -1.47 -6.61
CA LEU A 28 -4.27 -1.11 -7.70
C LEU A 28 -4.25 0.40 -7.99
N ARG A 29 -4.15 1.22 -6.94
CA ARG A 29 -4.05 2.68 -7.08
C ARG A 29 -2.86 3.13 -7.92
N LEU A 30 -1.78 2.35 -7.99
CA LEU A 30 -0.60 2.71 -8.79
C LEU A 30 -0.89 2.70 -10.29
N GLN A 31 -2.00 2.06 -10.69
CA GLN A 31 -2.49 2.00 -12.06
C GLN A 31 -3.62 3.01 -12.33
N ASP A 32 -4.10 3.71 -11.29
CA ASP A 32 -5.14 4.73 -11.43
C ASP A 32 -4.56 5.96 -12.19
N PRO A 33 -5.17 6.40 -13.30
CA PRO A 33 -4.72 7.58 -14.04
C PRO A 33 -4.67 8.87 -13.23
N LEU A 34 -5.46 8.96 -12.15
CA LEU A 34 -5.50 10.10 -11.24
C LEU A 34 -4.46 9.98 -10.12
N HIS A 35 -3.85 8.82 -9.96
CA HIS A 35 -2.79 8.64 -8.99
C HIS A 35 -1.52 9.38 -9.42
N SER A 36 -0.85 9.98 -8.44
CA SER A 36 0.40 10.69 -8.65
C SER A 36 1.38 10.29 -7.56
N ASN A 37 2.67 10.32 -7.89
CA ASN A 37 3.73 9.89 -6.96
C ASN A 37 4.02 10.92 -5.83
N HIS A 38 3.09 11.84 -5.56
CA HIS A 38 3.22 12.90 -4.56
C HIS A 38 2.61 12.49 -3.23
N ALA A 39 3.13 13.05 -2.12
CA ALA A 39 2.59 12.82 -0.78
C ALA A 39 1.11 13.23 -0.65
N THR A 40 0.75 14.26 -1.40
CA THR A 40 -0.57 14.88 -1.43
C THR A 40 -1.41 14.40 -2.61
N CYS A 41 -1.14 13.20 -3.15
CA CYS A 41 -1.95 12.62 -4.22
C CYS A 41 -3.44 12.64 -3.85
N LEU A 42 -4.28 13.20 -4.71
CA LEU A 42 -5.71 13.42 -4.49
C LEU A 42 -6.59 12.33 -5.12
N CYS A 43 -6.04 11.19 -5.54
CA CYS A 43 -6.89 10.09 -5.96
C CYS A 43 -7.69 9.57 -4.74
N ASP A 44 -8.89 9.07 -5.00
CA ASP A 44 -9.85 8.66 -3.98
C ASP A 44 -9.24 7.69 -2.97
N ALA A 45 -8.42 6.74 -3.43
CA ALA A 45 -7.76 5.77 -2.55
C ALA A 45 -6.73 6.43 -1.61
N CYS A 46 -5.93 7.38 -2.09
CA CYS A 46 -4.96 8.09 -1.27
C CYS A 46 -5.64 9.08 -0.31
N GLU A 47 -6.74 9.71 -0.72
CA GLU A 47 -7.52 10.57 0.14
C GLU A 47 -8.21 9.79 1.25
N ALA A 48 -8.91 8.71 0.91
CA ALA A 48 -9.58 7.83 1.88
C ALA A 48 -8.58 7.30 2.92
N ASP A 49 -7.38 6.91 2.50
CA ASP A 49 -6.36 6.44 3.43
C ASP A 49 -5.90 7.51 4.43
N ARG A 50 -5.81 8.78 4.01
CA ARG A 50 -5.46 9.89 4.90
C ARG A 50 -6.60 10.25 5.85
N THR A 51 -7.83 10.29 5.35
CA THR A 51 -8.99 10.78 6.10
C THR A 51 -9.64 9.72 6.97
N SER A 52 -9.65 8.47 6.51
CA SER A 52 -10.42 7.38 7.11
C SER A 52 -9.54 6.33 7.79
N CYS A 53 -8.36 6.03 7.23
CA CYS A 53 -7.45 5.01 7.77
C CYS A 53 -6.37 5.60 8.69
N GLY A 54 -6.26 6.92 8.80
CA GLY A 54 -5.21 7.59 9.58
C GLY A 54 -3.79 7.36 9.01
N CYS A 55 -3.68 7.01 7.73
CA CYS A 55 -2.39 6.84 7.05
C CYS A 55 -1.85 8.19 6.58
N SER A 56 -0.73 8.63 7.13
CA SER A 56 -0.11 9.91 6.75
C SER A 56 0.63 9.86 5.40
N ASP A 57 1.01 8.67 4.94
CA ASP A 57 1.74 8.48 3.68
C ASP A 57 1.26 7.22 2.92
N PRO A 58 0.11 7.31 2.23
CA PRO A 58 -0.44 6.19 1.48
C PRO A 58 0.45 5.72 0.33
N ARG A 59 1.26 6.64 -0.26
CA ARG A 59 2.17 6.34 -1.37
C ARG A 59 3.28 5.40 -0.92
N THR A 60 3.91 5.68 0.22
CA THR A 60 4.94 4.77 0.76
C THR A 60 4.34 3.41 1.16
N CYS A 61 3.09 3.38 1.61
CA CYS A 61 2.39 2.12 1.91
C CYS A 61 2.14 1.29 0.64
N ALA A 62 1.63 1.90 -0.42
CA ALA A 62 1.42 1.22 -1.71
C ALA A 62 2.74 0.72 -2.32
N ALA A 63 3.80 1.55 -2.32
CA ALA A 63 5.12 1.14 -2.78
C ALA A 63 5.70 -0.01 -1.95
N LYS A 64 5.50 0.00 -0.63
CA LYS A 64 5.93 -1.09 0.25
C LYS A 64 5.16 -2.39 -0.03
N ALA A 65 3.86 -2.31 -0.29
CA ALA A 65 3.05 -3.46 -0.68
C ALA A 65 3.52 -4.04 -2.02
N ALA A 66 3.74 -3.19 -3.05
CA ALA A 66 4.26 -3.61 -4.35
C ALA A 66 5.61 -4.33 -4.22
N SER A 67 6.57 -3.71 -3.55
CA SER A 67 7.89 -4.32 -3.31
C SER A 67 7.81 -5.66 -2.58
N ARG A 68 6.82 -5.82 -1.67
CA ARG A 68 6.62 -7.08 -0.96
C ARG A 68 6.00 -8.16 -1.86
N LEU A 69 5.04 -7.79 -2.70
CA LEU A 69 4.43 -8.68 -3.67
C LEU A 69 5.44 -9.16 -4.71
N GLU A 70 6.30 -8.29 -5.23
CA GLU A 70 7.38 -8.65 -6.15
C GLU A 70 8.29 -9.76 -5.59
N GLN A 71 8.48 -9.81 -4.27
CA GLN A 71 9.27 -10.85 -3.60
C GLN A 71 8.50 -12.15 -3.39
N ILE A 72 7.18 -12.07 -3.16
CA ILE A 72 6.34 -13.22 -2.80
C ILE A 72 5.79 -13.92 -4.05
N LEU A 73 5.20 -13.15 -4.97
CA LEU A 73 4.45 -13.67 -6.12
C LEU A 73 5.22 -14.67 -6.98
N PRO A 74 6.53 -14.49 -7.27
CA PRO A 74 7.28 -15.46 -8.09
C PRO A 74 7.37 -16.86 -7.50
N ARG A 75 7.14 -17.01 -6.19
CA ARG A 75 7.23 -18.30 -5.46
C ARG A 75 5.92 -18.70 -4.82
N TRP A 76 4.86 -17.92 -5.04
CA TRP A 76 3.58 -18.16 -4.41
C TRP A 76 2.77 -19.17 -5.23
N VAL A 77 2.41 -20.28 -4.60
CA VAL A 77 1.48 -21.27 -5.13
C VAL A 77 0.17 -21.11 -4.35
N PRO A 78 -0.94 -20.75 -5.00
CA PRO A 78 -2.23 -20.46 -4.36
C PRO A 78 -2.78 -21.61 -3.53
#